data_AF-A0A810NKJ8-F1
#
_entry.id   AF-A0A810NKJ8-F1
#
_cell.length_a   1.000
_cell.length_b   1.000
_cell.length_c   1.000
_cell.angle_alpha   90.00
_cell.angle_beta   90.00
_cell.angle_gamma   90.00
#
_symmetry.space_group_name_H-M   'P 1'
#
loop_
_entity.id
_entity.type
_entity.pdbx_description
1 polymer ?
#
loop_
_entity_poly.entity_id
_entity_poly.type
_entity_poly.pdbx_seq_one_letter_code
_entity_poly.pdbx_strand_id
1 'polypeptide(L)'
;MSTDRAEAAGWLPNVVGLLIDVSASMKSSIRNDTGRVVDRLDGWTEALRTAAARASSATVDTTATDQRRPPMRIFAYAFGLTAAAGEVCDLFSLLRLVDEQESPEAASVVHSPEEPGAGENPYDQLDRLALRHGKAGWRTWIRRNLSPHEAAMLLANLRESPALLQGLTRTLPNMSEEQFRLAEARDRGELRIRGAADAWNGLWLVVKANDDGFQSRLAEAEQIVRTMSSRRVTFAEVVADRLTRVGPTTLTPGELATLLEKRVNAGLGSSGVDEILYGNTPLCLALEQATARFAREQADRASPDISWSDLRQSWRAFRRSGPDEQGQAGARFVSLVARELGKLADMAKNDARPPATLFVVSDGEPTDGDPADRFASLRDAGVTIVSCFVTAQDMTEDPRVIPAKPDPSWSAGARTMFSAASPIPQGLFLDHLRERGWRIPADGRLFFQVNHSSLLAEIAEMLFEQ
;
A
#
# COMPACT_ATOMS: atom_id res chain seq x y z
N MET A 1 -1.87 -42.10 -23.29
CA MET A 1 -1.11 -40.82 -23.21
C MET A 1 -2.05 -39.61 -23.30
N SER A 2 -3.11 -39.54 -22.46
CA SER A 2 -4.08 -38.42 -22.49
C SER A 2 -4.38 -37.83 -21.10
N THR A 3 -3.75 -38.34 -20.05
CA THR A 3 -3.91 -37.86 -18.66
C THR A 3 -3.00 -36.67 -18.35
N ASP A 4 -1.82 -36.58 -18.97
CA ASP A 4 -0.83 -35.52 -18.65
C ASP A 4 -1.27 -34.11 -19.06
N ARG A 5 -2.22 -33.96 -19.99
CA ARG A 5 -2.71 -32.63 -20.41
C ARG A 5 -3.72 -32.02 -19.43
N ALA A 6 -4.38 -32.82 -18.60
CA ALA A 6 -5.32 -32.33 -17.60
C ALA A 6 -4.60 -31.79 -16.35
N GLU A 7 -3.45 -32.37 -15.98
CA GLU A 7 -2.63 -31.86 -14.87
C GLU A 7 -1.92 -30.54 -15.21
N ALA A 8 -1.50 -30.36 -16.46
CA ALA A 8 -0.82 -29.13 -16.88
C ALA A 8 -1.74 -27.88 -16.91
N ALA A 9 -3.06 -28.05 -17.02
CA ALA A 9 -4.01 -26.92 -17.10
C ALA A 9 -4.48 -26.40 -15.72
N GLY A 10 -4.04 -27.02 -14.62
CA GLY A 10 -4.64 -26.84 -13.29
C GLY A 10 -4.01 -25.78 -12.39
N TRP A 11 -2.99 -25.04 -12.84
CA TRP A 11 -2.21 -24.19 -11.94
C TRP A 11 -2.61 -22.72 -11.91
N LEU A 12 -3.50 -22.27 -12.80
CA LEU A 12 -3.90 -20.87 -12.85
C LEU A 12 -4.67 -20.48 -11.58
N PRO A 13 -4.13 -19.59 -10.74
CA PRO A 13 -4.85 -19.18 -9.55
C PRO A 13 -6.11 -18.44 -9.95
N ASN A 14 -7.23 -18.94 -9.43
CA ASN A 14 -8.51 -18.26 -9.55
C ASN A 14 -8.57 -17.05 -8.62
N VAL A 15 -7.80 -17.07 -7.53
CA VAL A 15 -7.73 -15.99 -6.55
C VAL A 15 -6.27 -15.62 -6.31
N VAL A 16 -5.97 -14.33 -6.48
CA VAL A 16 -4.66 -13.73 -6.23
C VAL A 16 -4.80 -12.75 -5.08
N GLY A 17 -4.00 -12.93 -4.03
CA GLY A 17 -3.87 -11.96 -2.94
C GLY A 17 -2.52 -11.26 -3.03
N LEU A 18 -2.51 -9.95 -2.82
CA LEU A 18 -1.29 -9.14 -2.73
C LEU A 18 -1.16 -8.59 -1.30
N LEU A 19 -0.03 -8.83 -0.65
CA LEU A 19 0.36 -8.20 0.61
C LEU A 19 1.56 -7.31 0.33
N ILE A 20 1.38 -6.00 0.47
CA ILE A 20 2.41 -5.02 0.15
C ILE A 20 2.78 -4.26 1.40
N ASP A 21 4.06 -4.37 1.76
CA ASP A 21 4.69 -3.57 2.79
C ASP A 21 4.87 -2.14 2.28
N VAL A 22 4.33 -1.18 3.03
CA VAL A 22 4.45 0.26 2.80
C VAL A 22 5.08 0.96 4.01
N SER A 23 5.79 0.21 4.86
CA SER A 23 6.49 0.73 6.06
C SER A 23 7.67 1.62 5.69
N ALA A 24 8.22 2.35 6.68
CA ALA A 24 9.26 3.35 6.43
C ALA A 24 10.53 2.81 5.73
N SER A 25 10.87 1.54 5.91
CA SER A 25 12.00 0.90 5.20
C SER A 25 11.80 0.88 3.68
N MET A 26 10.54 0.90 3.23
CA MET A 26 10.15 0.90 1.82
C MET A 26 10.33 2.26 1.13
N LYS A 27 10.63 3.34 1.85
CA LYS A 27 11.05 4.63 1.27
C LYS A 27 12.38 4.55 0.53
N SER A 28 13.24 3.61 0.90
CA SER A 28 14.58 3.53 0.31
C SER A 28 14.49 3.16 -1.17
N SER A 29 15.17 3.87 -2.04
CA SER A 29 15.04 3.67 -3.48
C SER A 29 15.48 2.26 -3.92
N ILE A 30 14.78 1.69 -4.89
CA ILE A 30 15.21 0.48 -5.61
C ILE A 30 16.06 0.92 -6.81
N ARG A 31 17.10 0.13 -7.15
CA ARG A 31 17.86 0.36 -8.38
C ARG A 31 16.93 0.24 -9.58
N ASN A 32 17.05 1.15 -10.55
CA ASN A 32 16.35 1.03 -11.81
C ASN A 32 17.28 1.24 -13.01
N ASP A 33 16.88 0.74 -14.17
CA ASP A 33 17.68 0.81 -15.41
C ASP A 33 17.80 2.24 -15.97
N THR A 34 16.93 3.15 -15.51
CA THR A 34 16.87 4.53 -16.02
C THR A 34 17.83 5.49 -15.30
N GLY A 35 18.45 5.05 -14.20
CA GLY A 35 19.26 5.89 -13.32
C GLY A 35 18.47 6.96 -12.55
N ARG A 36 17.13 7.02 -12.72
CA ARG A 36 16.28 7.88 -11.90
C ARG A 36 16.10 7.27 -10.52
N VAL A 37 15.96 8.10 -9.50
CA VAL A 37 15.56 7.60 -8.19
C VAL A 37 14.04 7.44 -8.23
N VAL A 38 13.56 6.20 -8.14
CA VAL A 38 12.13 5.88 -8.06
C VAL A 38 11.90 5.11 -6.76
N ASP A 39 10.87 5.50 -6.02
CA ASP A 39 10.51 4.84 -4.78
C ASP A 39 10.02 3.41 -5.06
N ARG A 40 10.22 2.50 -4.10
CA ARG A 40 9.91 1.07 -4.30
C ARG A 40 8.46 0.84 -4.66
N LEU A 41 7.58 1.61 -4.03
CA LEU A 41 6.14 1.52 -4.22
C LEU A 41 5.72 1.97 -5.63
N ASP A 42 6.36 3.01 -6.17
CA ASP A 42 6.09 3.48 -7.54
C ASP A 42 6.57 2.45 -8.57
N GLY A 43 7.78 1.91 -8.37
CA GLY A 43 8.29 0.84 -9.22
C GLY A 43 7.39 -0.40 -9.22
N TRP A 44 6.85 -0.76 -8.06
CA TRP A 44 5.88 -1.84 -7.92
C TRP A 44 4.53 -1.52 -8.58
N THR A 45 4.01 -0.30 -8.39
CA THR A 45 2.73 0.13 -8.96
C THR A 45 2.78 0.10 -10.48
N GLU A 46 3.88 0.55 -11.08
CA GLU A 46 4.09 0.53 -12.53
C GLU A 46 4.25 -0.89 -13.09
N ALA A 47 5.00 -1.74 -12.37
CA ALA A 47 5.11 -3.16 -12.66
C ALA A 47 3.73 -3.84 -12.68
N LEU A 48 2.94 -3.63 -11.63
CA LEU A 48 1.61 -4.20 -11.51
C LEU A 48 0.66 -3.70 -12.59
N ARG A 49 0.71 -2.40 -12.92
CA ARG A 49 -0.09 -1.80 -13.99
C ARG A 49 0.19 -2.44 -15.34
N THR A 50 1.47 -2.55 -15.69
CA THR A 50 1.90 -3.16 -16.95
C THR A 50 1.44 -4.61 -17.03
N ALA A 51 1.62 -5.36 -15.95
CA ALA A 51 1.26 -6.76 -15.89
C ALA A 51 -0.26 -6.98 -15.97
N ALA A 52 -1.05 -6.18 -15.24
CA ALA A 52 -2.51 -6.22 -15.29
C ALA A 52 -3.08 -5.83 -16.66
N ALA A 53 -2.48 -4.84 -17.34
CA ALA A 53 -2.90 -4.42 -18.68
C ALA A 53 -2.67 -5.51 -19.74
N ARG A 54 -1.54 -6.23 -19.64
CA ARG A 54 -1.28 -7.40 -20.50
C ARG A 54 -2.26 -8.54 -20.22
N ALA A 55 -2.49 -8.84 -18.94
CA ALA A 55 -3.49 -9.84 -18.51
C ALA A 55 -4.87 -9.56 -19.11
N SER A 56 -5.31 -8.30 -19.03
CA SER A 56 -6.60 -7.87 -19.53
C SER A 56 -6.69 -8.07 -21.04
N SER A 57 -5.65 -7.69 -21.79
CA SER A 57 -5.60 -7.88 -23.24
C SER A 57 -5.67 -9.36 -23.62
N ALA A 58 -4.93 -10.24 -22.93
CA ALA A 58 -4.95 -11.69 -23.19
C ALA A 58 -6.30 -12.34 -22.86
N THR A 59 -7.02 -11.82 -21.86
CA THR A 59 -8.34 -12.32 -21.46
C THR A 59 -9.40 -12.01 -22.53
N VAL A 60 -9.33 -10.84 -23.17
CA VAL A 60 -10.27 -10.44 -24.24
C VAL A 60 -10.20 -11.41 -25.43
N ASP A 61 -9.01 -11.86 -25.82
CA ASP A 61 -8.84 -12.78 -26.94
C ASP A 61 -9.33 -14.21 -26.61
N THR A 62 -9.25 -14.63 -25.36
CA THR A 62 -9.55 -16.01 -24.93
C THR A 62 -11.06 -16.22 -24.63
N THR A 63 -11.75 -15.18 -24.18
CA THR A 63 -13.19 -15.26 -23.80
C THR A 63 -14.13 -15.61 -24.96
N ALA A 64 -13.70 -15.47 -26.21
CA ALA A 64 -14.47 -15.92 -27.36
C ALA A 64 -14.59 -17.46 -27.46
N THR A 65 -13.69 -18.23 -26.83
CA THR A 65 -13.62 -19.68 -27.01
C THR A 65 -13.84 -20.53 -25.75
N ASP A 66 -13.59 -19.99 -24.54
CA ASP A 66 -13.73 -20.78 -23.30
C ASP A 66 -14.49 -20.02 -22.18
N GLN A 67 -15.81 -19.92 -22.31
CA GLN A 67 -16.70 -19.33 -21.30
C GLN A 67 -16.74 -20.11 -19.96
N ARG A 68 -16.01 -21.22 -19.82
CA ARG A 68 -16.13 -22.10 -18.65
C ARG A 68 -15.16 -21.76 -17.52
N ARG A 69 -14.13 -20.96 -17.75
CA ARG A 69 -13.18 -20.59 -16.70
C ARG A 69 -13.74 -19.40 -15.91
N PRO A 70 -13.87 -19.51 -14.58
CA PRO A 70 -14.30 -18.37 -13.79
C PRO A 70 -13.22 -17.28 -13.86
N PRO A 71 -13.60 -15.99 -13.92
CA PRO A 71 -12.63 -14.91 -14.08
C PRO A 71 -11.66 -14.89 -12.91
N MET A 72 -10.39 -14.50 -13.12
CA MET A 72 -9.43 -14.28 -12.04
C MET A 72 -9.90 -13.15 -11.13
N ARG A 73 -9.72 -13.31 -9.81
CA ARG A 73 -10.04 -12.30 -8.79
C ARG A 73 -8.79 -11.93 -8.02
N ILE A 74 -8.57 -10.64 -7.82
CA ILE A 74 -7.40 -10.07 -7.19
C ILE A 74 -7.87 -9.23 -6.00
N PHE A 75 -7.27 -9.42 -4.84
CA PHE A 75 -7.40 -8.49 -3.71
C PHE A 75 -6.01 -8.06 -3.25
N ALA A 76 -5.91 -6.91 -2.60
CA ALA A 76 -4.64 -6.39 -2.12
C ALA A 76 -4.80 -5.74 -0.76
N TYR A 77 -3.89 -6.04 0.16
CA TYR A 77 -3.73 -5.30 1.40
C TYR A 77 -2.39 -4.58 1.41
N ALA A 78 -2.43 -3.32 1.84
CA ALA A 78 -1.25 -2.58 2.25
C ALA A 78 -1.12 -2.69 3.77
N PHE A 79 0.09 -2.97 4.25
CA PHE A 79 0.44 -2.97 5.67
C PHE A 79 1.75 -2.22 5.81
N GLY A 80 1.99 -1.52 6.92
CA GLY A 80 2.99 -0.45 6.88
C GLY A 80 2.41 0.94 7.08
N LEU A 81 1.12 1.04 7.39
CA LEU A 81 0.42 2.33 7.48
C LEU A 81 0.60 2.94 8.87
N THR A 82 0.48 4.26 8.97
CA THR A 82 0.48 4.93 10.27
C THR A 82 -0.73 4.48 11.09
N ALA A 83 -0.58 4.37 12.41
CA ALA A 83 -1.62 3.83 13.29
C ALA A 83 -2.97 4.57 13.18
N ALA A 84 -2.95 5.85 12.80
CA ALA A 84 -4.15 6.66 12.59
C ALA A 84 -5.00 6.20 11.37
N ALA A 85 -4.41 5.50 10.42
CA ALA A 85 -5.09 5.01 9.22
C ALA A 85 -5.58 3.55 9.32
N GLY A 86 -5.29 2.89 10.45
CA GLY A 86 -5.34 1.43 10.56
C GLY A 86 -4.06 0.81 10.02
N GLU A 87 -3.42 -0.03 10.84
CA GLU A 87 -2.13 -0.68 10.57
C GLU A 87 -2.10 -1.50 9.26
N VAL A 88 -3.27 -1.99 8.82
CA VAL A 88 -3.48 -2.75 7.59
C VAL A 88 -4.76 -2.23 6.91
N CYS A 89 -4.72 -1.98 5.61
CA CYS A 89 -5.89 -1.57 4.84
C CYS A 89 -6.04 -2.33 3.52
N ASP A 90 -7.26 -2.42 3.01
CA ASP A 90 -7.51 -2.83 1.63
C ASP A 90 -6.94 -1.77 0.69
N LEU A 91 -5.92 -2.15 -0.09
CA LEU A 91 -5.19 -1.21 -0.93
C LEU A 91 -6.09 -0.64 -2.03
N PHE A 92 -6.93 -1.46 -2.66
CA PHE A 92 -7.77 -0.99 -3.76
C PHE A 92 -8.84 0.00 -3.30
N SER A 93 -9.40 -0.22 -2.11
CA SER A 93 -10.28 0.75 -1.46
C SER A 93 -9.54 2.04 -1.12
N LEU A 94 -8.29 1.97 -0.65
CA LEU A 94 -7.45 3.17 -0.42
C LEU A 94 -7.21 3.94 -1.73
N LEU A 95 -6.82 3.25 -2.80
CA LEU A 95 -6.58 3.88 -4.10
C LEU A 95 -7.82 4.60 -4.66
N ARG A 96 -9.00 3.99 -4.51
CA ARG A 96 -10.27 4.61 -4.93
C ARG A 96 -10.57 5.88 -4.13
N LEU A 97 -10.34 5.86 -2.81
CA LEU A 97 -10.57 7.03 -1.97
C LEU A 97 -9.65 8.20 -2.31
N VAL A 98 -8.38 7.91 -2.64
CA VAL A 98 -7.43 8.93 -3.07
C VAL A 98 -7.89 9.56 -4.40
N ASP A 99 -8.31 8.74 -5.37
CA ASP A 99 -8.85 9.20 -6.66
C ASP A 99 -10.09 10.11 -6.50
N GLU A 100 -10.98 9.78 -5.56
CA GLU A 100 -12.16 10.59 -5.26
C GLU A 100 -11.85 11.97 -4.64
N GLN A 101 -10.72 12.12 -3.95
CA GLN A 101 -10.34 13.40 -3.32
C GLN A 101 -9.69 14.38 -4.29
N GLU A 102 -9.08 13.88 -5.36
CA GLU A 102 -8.38 14.72 -6.35
C GLU A 102 -9.27 15.25 -7.47
N SER A 103 -10.57 14.96 -7.43
CA SER A 103 -11.51 15.46 -8.42
C SER A 103 -11.42 16.99 -8.54
N PRO A 104 -11.23 17.55 -9.75
CA PRO A 104 -10.84 18.94 -9.98
C PRO A 104 -11.81 20.00 -9.47
N GLU A 105 -13.03 19.63 -9.08
CA GLU A 105 -13.94 20.51 -8.36
C GLU A 105 -13.39 20.95 -6.99
N ALA A 106 -12.50 20.15 -6.37
CA ALA A 106 -11.83 20.48 -5.11
C ALA A 106 -10.50 21.26 -5.28
N ALA A 107 -9.87 21.21 -6.46
CA ALA A 107 -8.46 21.59 -6.65
C ALA A 107 -8.22 22.96 -7.32
N SER A 108 -9.25 23.78 -7.57
CA SER A 108 -9.14 25.01 -8.38
C SER A 108 -8.31 26.18 -7.78
N VAL A 109 -7.45 25.97 -6.78
CA VAL A 109 -6.67 27.03 -6.13
C VAL A 109 -5.24 26.61 -5.74
N VAL A 110 -4.35 26.15 -6.64
CA VAL A 110 -2.90 26.12 -6.34
C VAL A 110 -2.04 26.32 -7.60
N HIS A 111 -1.11 27.29 -7.55
CA HIS A 111 -0.02 27.50 -8.51
C HIS A 111 1.28 26.87 -7.96
N SER A 112 2.04 26.13 -8.78
CA SER A 112 3.33 25.55 -8.39
C SER A 112 4.52 26.51 -8.65
N PRO A 113 5.35 26.83 -7.65
CA PRO A 113 6.72 27.30 -7.84
C PRO A 113 7.74 26.13 -7.76
N GLU A 114 8.88 26.31 -8.43
CA GLU A 114 10.01 25.36 -8.52
C GLU A 114 10.41 24.73 -7.17
N GLU A 115 10.54 23.39 -7.14
CA GLU A 115 10.97 22.63 -5.96
C GLU A 115 12.49 22.76 -5.69
N PRO A 116 12.92 23.12 -4.47
CA PRO A 116 14.32 22.98 -4.03
C PRO A 116 14.65 21.51 -3.71
N GLY A 117 15.89 21.10 -4.03
CA GLY A 117 16.36 19.71 -4.07
C GLY A 117 16.00 18.80 -2.89
N ALA A 118 15.47 17.63 -3.23
CA ALA A 118 15.24 16.51 -2.33
C ALA A 118 16.55 16.10 -1.63
N GLY A 119 16.59 16.18 -0.30
CA GLY A 119 17.75 15.78 0.52
C GLY A 119 18.22 16.81 1.52
N GLU A 120 17.73 18.05 1.45
CA GLU A 120 18.12 19.07 2.41
C GLU A 120 17.37 18.92 3.75
N ASN A 121 18.06 19.12 4.86
CA ASN A 121 17.48 19.01 6.20
C ASN A 121 16.27 19.97 6.35
N PRO A 122 15.09 19.52 6.82
CA PRO A 122 13.90 20.36 6.92
C PRO A 122 14.11 21.61 7.78
N TYR A 123 15.00 21.55 8.77
CA TYR A 123 15.37 22.72 9.57
C TYR A 123 16.08 23.80 8.76
N ASP A 124 16.97 23.42 7.83
CA ASP A 124 17.73 24.38 7.01
C ASP A 124 16.83 24.99 5.94
N GLN A 125 15.89 24.20 5.41
CA GLN A 125 14.88 24.70 4.48
C GLN A 125 13.92 25.69 5.14
N LEU A 126 13.44 25.37 6.36
CA LEU A 126 12.65 26.30 7.16
C LEU A 126 13.44 27.53 7.60
N ASP A 127 14.73 27.39 7.91
CA ASP A 127 15.61 28.52 8.24
C ASP A 127 15.73 29.50 7.07
N ARG A 128 16.02 29.00 5.86
CA ARG A 128 16.04 29.84 4.65
C ARG A 128 14.69 30.47 4.35
N LEU A 129 13.59 29.74 4.59
CA LEU A 129 12.24 30.29 4.46
C LEU A 129 12.04 31.45 5.46
N ALA A 130 12.38 31.24 6.73
CA ALA A 130 12.30 32.27 7.75
C ALA A 130 13.18 33.49 7.42
N LEU A 131 14.42 33.28 6.96
CA LEU A 131 15.34 34.34 6.56
C LEU A 131 14.78 35.18 5.40
N ARG A 132 14.21 34.54 4.36
CA ARG A 132 13.56 35.24 3.24
C ARG A 132 12.41 36.15 3.68
N HIS A 133 11.75 35.80 4.79
CA HIS A 133 10.67 36.58 5.39
C HIS A 133 11.12 37.49 6.53
N GLY A 134 12.44 37.66 6.72
CA GLY A 134 13.01 38.54 7.75
C GLY A 134 12.81 38.02 9.17
N LYS A 135 12.70 36.71 9.38
CA LYS A 135 12.42 36.06 10.67
C LYS A 135 13.62 35.29 11.22
N ALA A 136 14.82 35.87 11.23
CA ALA A 136 16.05 35.14 11.58
C ALA A 136 16.01 34.45 12.96
N GLY A 137 15.29 34.98 13.95
CA GLY A 137 15.15 34.34 15.28
C GLY A 137 14.40 33.00 15.28
N TRP A 138 13.71 32.66 14.18
CA TRP A 138 12.92 31.43 14.07
C TRP A 138 13.74 30.15 14.08
N ARG A 139 14.97 30.20 13.56
CA ARG A 139 15.86 29.06 13.51
C ARG A 139 15.97 28.33 14.84
N THR A 140 16.15 29.10 15.92
CA THR A 140 16.32 28.58 17.28
C THR A 140 15.02 27.98 17.80
N TRP A 141 13.89 28.64 17.55
CA TRP A 141 12.58 28.14 17.97
C TRP A 141 12.20 26.83 17.28
N ILE A 142 12.32 26.77 15.94
CA ILE A 142 11.97 25.60 15.13
C ILE A 142 12.78 24.38 15.58
N ARG A 143 14.10 24.54 15.73
CA ARG A 143 14.99 23.43 16.12
C ARG A 143 14.75 22.92 17.55
N ARG A 144 14.23 23.77 18.42
CA ARG A 144 13.98 23.43 19.83
C ARG A 144 12.58 22.84 20.06
N ASN A 145 11.59 23.36 19.37
CA ASN A 145 10.18 23.05 19.65
C ASN A 145 9.57 22.07 18.65
N LEU A 146 10.20 21.86 17.50
CA LEU A 146 9.75 20.88 16.52
C LEU A 146 10.76 19.75 16.43
N SER A 147 10.27 18.52 16.55
CA SER A 147 11.00 17.32 16.12
C SER A 147 11.32 17.39 14.62
N PRO A 148 12.28 16.58 14.13
CA PRO A 148 12.63 16.59 12.70
C PRO A 148 11.42 16.30 11.80
N HIS A 149 10.50 15.45 12.27
CA HIS A 149 9.27 15.13 11.57
C HIS A 149 8.30 16.32 11.54
N GLU A 150 8.04 16.96 12.69
CA GLU A 150 7.17 18.15 12.76
C GLU A 150 7.71 19.32 11.92
N ALA A 151 9.03 19.49 11.88
CA ALA A 151 9.67 20.48 11.00
C ALA A 151 9.45 20.17 9.52
N ALA A 152 9.57 18.89 9.12
CA ALA A 152 9.25 18.48 7.75
C ALA A 152 7.76 18.72 7.42
N MET A 153 6.85 18.41 8.34
CA MET A 153 5.41 18.64 8.16
C MET A 153 5.09 20.14 8.03
N LEU A 154 5.65 20.98 8.90
CA LEU A 154 5.45 22.42 8.83
C LEU A 154 5.95 22.98 7.50
N LEU A 155 7.11 22.52 7.02
CA LEU A 155 7.66 22.93 5.73
C LEU A 155 6.74 22.55 4.56
N ALA A 156 6.22 21.33 4.54
CA ALA A 156 5.28 20.88 3.52
C ALA A 156 4.02 21.76 3.51
N ASN A 157 3.39 21.97 4.67
CA ASN A 157 2.18 22.79 4.80
C ASN A 157 2.42 24.26 4.39
N LEU A 158 3.59 24.82 4.72
CA LEU A 158 3.97 26.18 4.35
C LEU A 158 4.19 26.36 2.84
N ARG A 159 4.59 25.29 2.13
CA ARG A 159 4.74 25.29 0.67
C ARG A 159 3.40 25.20 -0.03
N GLU A 160 2.54 24.31 0.43
CA GLU A 160 1.22 24.09 -0.16
C GLU A 160 0.27 25.28 0.09
N SER A 161 0.50 26.06 1.15
CA SER A 161 -0.36 27.19 1.50
C SER A 161 0.41 28.49 1.74
N PRO A 162 0.59 29.33 0.70
CA PRO A 162 1.17 30.66 0.85
C PRO A 162 0.43 31.56 1.85
N ALA A 163 -0.88 31.35 2.02
CA ALA A 163 -1.68 32.06 3.02
C ALA A 163 -1.25 31.71 4.46
N LEU A 164 -0.91 30.45 4.72
CA LEU A 164 -0.38 30.02 6.02
C LEU A 164 1.00 30.62 6.29
N LEU A 165 1.87 30.66 5.28
CA LEU A 165 3.16 31.33 5.39
C LEU A 165 3.01 32.81 5.70
N GLN A 166 2.07 33.51 5.07
CA GLN A 166 1.76 34.90 5.40
C GLN A 166 1.18 35.05 6.80
N GLY A 167 0.27 34.15 7.21
CA GLY A 167 -0.33 34.13 8.55
C GLY A 167 0.74 33.98 9.63
N LEU A 168 1.57 32.95 9.52
CA LEU A 168 2.75 32.75 10.38
C LEU A 168 3.65 33.98 10.32
N THR A 169 4.06 34.46 9.15
CA THR A 169 4.95 35.64 9.07
C THR A 169 4.37 36.88 9.78
N ARG A 170 3.04 37.05 9.83
CA ARG A 170 2.37 38.14 10.55
C ARG A 170 2.30 37.90 12.05
N THR A 171 1.95 36.70 12.49
CA THR A 171 1.85 36.38 13.93
C THR A 171 3.23 36.36 14.56
N LEU A 172 4.26 36.00 13.83
CA LEU A 172 5.57 35.76 14.40
C LEU A 172 6.34 37.04 14.68
N PRO A 173 6.96 37.17 15.86
CA PRO A 173 7.72 38.35 16.23
C PRO A 173 8.96 38.48 15.34
N ASN A 174 9.21 39.70 14.84
CA ASN A 174 10.42 40.02 14.08
C ASN A 174 11.58 40.22 15.07
N MET A 175 12.16 39.11 15.53
CA MET A 175 13.24 39.10 16.50
C MET A 175 14.51 38.54 15.87
N SER A 176 15.66 39.13 16.24
CA SER A 176 16.96 38.52 15.97
C SER A 176 17.16 37.29 16.85
N GLU A 177 18.11 36.44 16.45
CA GLU A 177 18.45 35.23 17.21
C GLU A 177 18.89 35.55 18.65
N GLU A 178 19.64 36.64 18.84
CA GLU A 178 20.06 37.12 20.15
C GLU A 178 18.86 37.54 21.01
N GLN A 179 17.88 38.23 20.43
CA GLN A 179 16.67 38.63 21.13
C GLN A 179 15.84 37.40 21.54
N PHE A 180 15.81 36.35 20.72
CA PHE A 180 15.15 35.10 21.04
C PHE A 180 15.85 34.37 22.21
N ARG A 181 17.19 34.27 22.17
CA ARG A 181 17.99 33.68 23.27
C ARG A 181 17.81 34.45 24.59
N LEU A 182 17.74 35.78 24.54
CA LEU A 182 17.53 36.62 25.73
C LEU A 182 16.11 36.46 26.31
N ALA A 183 15.09 36.38 25.46
CA ALA A 183 13.72 36.09 25.91
C ALA A 183 13.63 34.72 26.61
N GLU A 184 14.34 33.73 26.09
CA GLU A 184 14.37 32.37 26.63
C GLU A 184 15.19 32.23 27.93
N ALA A 185 16.36 32.86 28.00
CA ALA A 185 17.17 32.90 29.22
C ALA A 185 16.41 33.56 30.37
N ARG A 186 15.48 34.47 30.07
CA ARG A 186 14.60 35.10 31.06
C ARG A 186 13.51 34.14 31.53
N ASP A 187 12.83 33.45 30.61
CA ASP A 187 11.77 32.50 30.95
C ASP A 187 12.29 31.37 31.88
N ARG A 188 13.54 30.96 31.67
CA ARG A 188 14.25 30.01 32.55
C ARG A 188 14.80 30.60 33.86
N GLY A 189 14.66 31.90 34.08
CA GLY A 189 15.22 32.59 35.25
C GLY A 189 16.76 32.67 35.27
N GLU A 190 17.42 32.45 34.14
CA GLU A 190 18.89 32.43 34.00
C GLU A 190 19.50 33.84 33.88
N LEU A 191 18.69 34.84 33.52
CA LEU A 191 19.12 36.23 33.38
C LEU A 191 19.31 36.92 34.75
N ARG A 192 20.55 36.89 35.26
CA ARG A 192 20.98 37.74 36.39
C ARG A 192 21.46 39.09 35.88
N ILE A 193 20.61 40.12 35.97
CA ILE A 193 20.95 41.50 35.58
C ILE A 193 22.10 42.00 36.46
N ARG A 194 23.28 42.23 35.87
CA ARG A 194 24.46 42.79 36.56
C ARG A 194 24.74 44.20 36.05
N GLY A 195 24.03 45.20 36.60
CA GLY A 195 24.36 46.62 36.41
C GLY A 195 23.42 47.42 35.51
N ALA A 196 23.47 48.75 35.63
CA ALA A 196 22.46 49.68 35.12
C ALA A 196 22.45 49.87 33.58
N ALA A 197 23.58 49.65 32.89
CA ALA A 197 23.67 49.77 31.43
C ALA A 197 23.15 48.51 30.70
N ASP A 198 23.48 47.33 31.22
CA ASP A 198 22.89 46.06 30.80
C ASP A 198 21.41 45.97 31.20
N ALA A 199 21.04 46.61 32.31
CA ALA A 199 19.65 46.76 32.70
C ALA A 199 18.87 47.59 31.68
N TRP A 200 19.40 48.64 31.05
CA TRP A 200 18.61 49.47 30.11
C TRP A 200 18.41 48.82 28.73
N ASN A 201 19.44 48.20 28.15
CA ASN A 201 19.31 47.45 26.90
C ASN A 201 18.52 46.15 27.11
N GLY A 202 18.74 45.48 28.25
CA GLY A 202 17.92 44.36 28.70
C GLY A 202 16.47 44.76 28.97
N LEU A 203 16.21 45.90 29.61
CA LEU A 203 14.87 46.43 29.92
C LEU A 203 14.13 46.85 28.65
N TRP A 204 14.79 47.43 27.64
CA TRP A 204 14.14 47.80 26.37
C TRP A 204 13.74 46.56 25.55
N LEU A 205 14.57 45.51 25.58
CA LEU A 205 14.25 44.19 25.01
C LEU A 205 13.19 43.44 25.82
N VAL A 206 13.25 43.54 27.14
CA VAL A 206 12.26 43.01 28.08
C VAL A 206 10.93 43.74 27.96
N VAL A 207 10.89 45.04 27.68
CA VAL A 207 9.68 45.83 27.43
C VAL A 207 9.06 45.48 26.08
N LYS A 208 9.87 45.24 25.03
CA LYS A 208 9.38 44.69 23.76
C LYS A 208 8.93 43.23 23.84
N ALA A 209 9.50 42.44 24.76
CA ALA A 209 9.10 41.06 25.04
C ALA A 209 7.99 40.96 26.12
N ASN A 210 7.71 42.04 26.86
CA ASN A 210 6.61 42.19 27.84
C ASN A 210 5.32 42.69 27.21
N ASP A 211 5.29 42.92 25.89
CA ASP A 211 4.01 43.05 25.23
C ASP A 211 3.30 41.70 25.43
N ASP A 212 2.17 41.66 26.12
CA ASP A 212 1.33 40.46 26.26
C ASP A 212 1.07 39.81 24.88
N GLY A 213 1.22 40.60 23.82
CA GLY A 213 1.30 40.17 22.43
C GLY A 213 2.40 39.15 22.08
N PHE A 214 3.56 39.08 22.74
CA PHE A 214 4.61 38.11 22.39
C PHE A 214 4.21 36.68 22.80
N GLN A 215 3.88 36.48 24.07
CA GLN A 215 3.44 35.17 24.56
C GLN A 215 2.11 34.77 23.91
N SER A 216 1.20 35.73 23.69
CA SER A 216 -0.04 35.48 22.96
C SER A 216 0.20 35.06 21.50
N ARG A 217 1.15 35.68 20.79
CA ARG A 217 1.48 35.32 19.40
C ARG A 217 2.27 34.01 19.29
N LEU A 218 3.10 33.70 20.28
CA LEU A 218 3.79 32.42 20.37
C LEU A 218 2.79 31.30 20.63
N ALA A 219 1.88 31.48 21.59
CA ALA A 219 0.78 30.57 21.85
C ALA A 219 -0.14 30.43 20.62
N GLU A 220 -0.42 31.50 19.89
CA GLU A 220 -1.17 31.46 18.62
C GLU A 220 -0.43 30.67 17.53
N ALA A 221 0.89 30.86 17.39
CA ALA A 221 1.71 30.10 16.45
C ALA A 221 1.78 28.61 16.82
N GLU A 222 1.94 28.29 18.11
CA GLU A 222 1.86 26.92 18.62
C GLU A 222 0.48 26.31 18.38
N GLN A 223 -0.59 27.08 18.58
CA GLN A 223 -1.95 26.66 18.30
C GLN A 223 -2.19 26.42 16.81
N ILE A 224 -1.63 27.25 15.92
CA ILE A 224 -1.66 27.04 14.46
C ILE A 224 -0.93 25.74 14.10
N VAL A 225 0.28 25.50 14.63
CA VAL A 225 1.04 24.27 14.40
C VAL A 225 0.30 23.05 14.93
N ARG A 226 -0.23 23.11 16.16
CA ARG A 226 -1.05 22.03 16.75
C ARG A 226 -2.32 21.78 15.97
N THR A 227 -2.97 22.82 15.45
CA THR A 227 -4.17 22.71 14.60
C THR A 227 -3.84 22.06 13.25
N MET A 228 -2.63 22.28 12.72
CA MET A 228 -2.18 21.58 11.51
C MET A 228 -1.89 20.10 11.79
N SER A 229 -1.22 19.79 12.90
CA SER A 229 -1.01 18.40 13.33
C SER A 229 -2.34 17.71 13.61
N SER A 230 -3.34 18.41 14.17
CA SER A 230 -4.68 17.86 14.39
C SER A 230 -5.47 17.67 13.08
N ARG A 231 -5.30 18.54 12.08
CA ARG A 231 -5.92 18.34 10.75
C ARG A 231 -5.42 17.08 10.04
N ARG A 232 -4.16 16.71 10.22
CA ARG A 232 -3.60 15.45 9.69
C ARG A 232 -4.17 14.22 10.39
N VAL A 233 -4.34 14.28 11.72
CA VAL A 233 -5.08 13.26 12.48
C VAL A 233 -6.51 13.12 11.95
N THR A 234 -7.18 14.24 11.67
CA THR A 234 -8.53 14.22 11.06
C THR A 234 -8.53 13.60 9.67
N PHE A 235 -7.50 13.83 8.83
CA PHE A 235 -7.43 13.21 7.51
C PHE A 235 -7.29 11.69 7.58
N ALA A 236 -6.35 11.18 8.39
CA ALA A 236 -6.17 9.75 8.58
C ALA A 236 -7.42 9.08 9.17
N GLU A 237 -8.07 9.71 10.16
CA GLU A 237 -9.34 9.24 10.72
C GLU A 237 -10.48 9.23 9.69
N VAL A 238 -10.59 10.27 8.85
CA VAL A 238 -11.58 10.33 7.77
C VAL A 238 -11.31 9.25 6.72
N VAL A 239 -10.05 9.02 6.35
CA VAL A 239 -9.67 7.95 5.43
C VAL A 239 -10.01 6.59 6.05
N ALA A 240 -9.67 6.34 7.31
CA ALA A 240 -9.98 5.09 8.01
C ALA A 240 -11.49 4.82 8.11
N ASP A 241 -12.29 5.83 8.47
CA ASP A 241 -13.74 5.75 8.51
C ASP A 241 -14.32 5.47 7.12
N ARG A 242 -13.82 6.13 6.08
CA ARG A 242 -14.25 5.86 4.69
C ARG A 242 -13.83 4.48 4.20
N LEU A 243 -12.61 4.03 4.50
CA LEU A 243 -12.14 2.69 4.18
C LEU A 243 -13.05 1.61 4.78
N THR A 244 -13.48 1.82 6.03
CA THR A 244 -14.41 0.93 6.71
C THR A 244 -15.76 0.85 5.99
N ARG A 245 -16.24 1.97 5.41
CA ARG A 245 -17.50 2.02 4.66
C ARG A 245 -17.40 1.40 3.27
N VAL A 246 -16.30 1.64 2.55
CA VAL A 246 -16.06 1.03 1.22
C VAL A 246 -15.93 -0.48 1.37
N GLY A 247 -15.29 -0.94 2.44
CA GLY A 247 -15.06 -2.35 2.71
C GLY A 247 -13.97 -2.96 1.82
N PRO A 248 -13.73 -4.28 1.92
CA PRO A 248 -12.69 -4.95 1.17
C PRO A 248 -13.07 -5.14 -0.30
N THR A 249 -12.20 -4.73 -1.22
CA THR A 249 -12.43 -4.73 -2.66
C THR A 249 -11.72 -5.91 -3.32
N THR A 250 -12.39 -6.55 -4.28
CA THR A 250 -11.79 -7.57 -5.16
C THR A 250 -12.01 -7.14 -6.60
N LEU A 251 -10.96 -7.17 -7.41
CA LEU A 251 -10.94 -6.71 -8.79
C LEU A 251 -10.56 -7.83 -9.76
N THR A 252 -11.06 -7.74 -10.97
CA THR A 252 -10.51 -8.46 -12.13
C THR A 252 -9.22 -7.78 -12.62
N PRO A 253 -8.38 -8.44 -13.44
CA PRO A 253 -7.19 -7.80 -14.00
C PRO A 253 -7.48 -6.51 -14.81
N GLY A 254 -8.58 -6.49 -15.58
CA GLY A 254 -8.97 -5.29 -16.34
C GLY A 254 -9.43 -4.12 -15.47
N GLU A 255 -10.17 -4.40 -14.38
CA GLU A 255 -10.54 -3.38 -13.40
C GLU A 255 -9.31 -2.85 -12.65
N LEU A 256 -8.36 -3.72 -12.31
CA LEU A 256 -7.09 -3.33 -11.70
C LEU A 256 -6.27 -2.43 -12.63
N ALA A 257 -6.11 -2.81 -13.89
CA ALA A 257 -5.40 -2.00 -14.89
C ALA A 257 -6.02 -0.61 -15.02
N THR A 258 -7.36 -0.54 -15.11
CA THR A 258 -8.11 0.73 -15.18
C THR A 258 -7.88 1.59 -13.94
N LEU A 259 -7.93 1.00 -12.74
CA LEU A 259 -7.71 1.71 -11.48
C LEU A 259 -6.29 2.30 -11.42
N LEU A 260 -5.28 1.52 -11.82
CA LEU A 260 -3.87 1.95 -11.81
C LEU A 260 -3.58 3.00 -12.89
N GLU A 261 -4.17 2.88 -14.08
CA GLU A 261 -4.01 3.86 -15.16
C GLU A 261 -4.59 5.24 -14.79
N LYS A 262 -5.79 5.27 -14.21
CA LYS A 262 -6.36 6.52 -13.68
C LYS A 262 -5.41 7.21 -12.71
N ARG A 263 -4.80 6.43 -11.82
CA ARG A 263 -3.86 6.94 -10.82
C ARG A 263 -2.60 7.55 -11.44
N VAL A 264 -1.99 6.86 -12.40
CA VAL A 264 -0.81 7.39 -13.10
C VAL A 264 -1.13 8.70 -13.84
N ASN A 265 -2.32 8.78 -14.45
CA ASN A 265 -2.76 9.97 -15.17
C ASN A 265 -3.16 11.14 -14.25
N ALA A 266 -3.63 10.85 -13.03
CA ALA A 266 -3.97 11.89 -12.04
C ALA A 266 -2.73 12.67 -11.56
N GLY A 267 -1.52 12.15 -11.81
CA GLY A 267 -0.30 12.88 -11.51
C GLY A 267 -0.10 13.14 -10.03
N LEU A 268 -0.57 12.22 -9.18
CA LEU A 268 -0.47 12.27 -7.73
C LEU A 268 0.93 12.72 -7.31
N GLY A 269 1.01 13.98 -6.91
CA GLY A 269 2.08 14.44 -6.04
C GLY A 269 1.99 13.61 -4.76
N SER A 270 3.12 13.09 -4.32
CA SER A 270 3.25 12.24 -3.13
C SER A 270 2.73 12.83 -1.82
N SER A 271 2.27 14.08 -1.81
CA SER A 271 2.18 14.88 -0.58
C SER A 271 1.10 14.43 0.41
N GLY A 272 -0.01 13.83 -0.04
CA GLY A 272 -1.06 13.34 0.87
C GLY A 272 -0.94 11.85 1.26
N VAL A 273 -0.47 11.01 0.33
CA VAL A 273 -0.40 9.55 0.55
C VAL A 273 0.75 9.21 1.49
N ASP A 274 1.88 9.90 1.38
CA ASP A 274 3.06 9.69 2.23
C ASP A 274 2.78 9.90 3.73
N GLU A 275 1.70 10.60 4.09
CA GLU A 275 1.27 10.82 5.47
C GLU A 275 0.56 9.61 6.09
N ILE A 276 -0.03 8.78 5.24
CA ILE A 276 -0.75 7.55 5.63
C ILE A 276 0.20 6.36 5.61
N LEU A 277 1.18 6.37 4.69
CA LEU A 277 2.19 5.33 4.55
C LEU A 277 3.29 5.46 5.62
N TYR A 278 4.16 4.45 5.69
CA TYR A 278 5.42 4.47 6.43
C TYR A 278 5.32 4.43 7.96
N GLY A 279 4.32 3.72 8.47
CA GLY A 279 4.21 3.29 9.87
C GLY A 279 5.02 2.01 10.19
N ASN A 280 4.54 1.26 11.18
CA ASN A 280 5.11 -0.02 11.61
C ASN A 280 4.86 -1.12 10.57
N THR A 281 5.47 -2.31 10.72
CA THR A 281 5.31 -3.47 9.83
C THR A 281 4.44 -4.56 10.48
N PRO A 282 3.11 -4.43 10.53
CA PRO A 282 2.18 -5.35 11.18
C PRO A 282 1.86 -6.56 10.27
N LEU A 283 2.90 -7.34 9.94
CA LEU A 283 2.80 -8.44 8.98
C LEU A 283 1.90 -9.57 9.50
N CYS A 284 1.89 -9.85 10.80
CA CYS A 284 1.01 -10.88 11.36
C CYS A 284 -0.46 -10.50 11.18
N LEU A 285 -0.83 -9.26 11.48
CA LEU A 285 -2.18 -8.73 11.27
C LEU A 285 -2.55 -8.78 9.78
N ALA A 286 -1.64 -8.43 8.89
CA ALA A 286 -1.87 -8.48 7.44
C ALA A 286 -2.16 -9.91 6.95
N LEU A 287 -1.42 -10.90 7.46
CA LEU A 287 -1.63 -12.30 7.13
C LEU A 287 -2.96 -12.84 7.67
N GLU A 288 -3.41 -12.41 8.84
CA GLU A 288 -4.73 -12.76 9.36
C GLU A 288 -5.85 -12.24 8.44
N GLN A 289 -5.74 -10.97 8.02
CA GLN A 289 -6.70 -10.37 7.08
C GLN A 289 -6.71 -11.10 5.74
N ALA A 290 -5.53 -11.41 5.19
CA ALA A 290 -5.39 -12.18 3.95
C ALA A 290 -5.98 -13.59 4.07
N THR A 291 -5.73 -14.29 5.19
CA THR A 291 -6.27 -15.63 5.44
C THR A 291 -7.79 -15.60 5.46
N ALA A 292 -8.37 -14.65 6.20
CA ALA A 292 -9.83 -14.46 6.23
C ALA A 292 -10.38 -14.11 4.84
N ARG A 293 -9.66 -13.30 4.05
CA ARG A 293 -10.08 -12.94 2.69
C ARG A 293 -10.02 -14.13 1.74
N PHE A 294 -8.95 -14.92 1.73
CA PHE A 294 -8.87 -16.15 0.94
C PHE A 294 -9.99 -17.12 1.28
N ALA A 295 -10.26 -17.35 2.57
CA ALA A 295 -11.35 -18.23 2.99
C ALA A 295 -12.70 -17.78 2.41
N ARG A 296 -13.00 -16.47 2.43
CA ARG A 296 -14.22 -15.91 1.82
C ARG A 296 -14.23 -16.10 0.31
N GLU A 297 -13.16 -15.71 -0.38
CA GLU A 297 -13.06 -15.77 -1.85
C GLU A 297 -13.10 -17.21 -2.39
N GLN A 298 -12.48 -18.16 -1.67
CA GLN A 298 -12.55 -19.58 -1.97
C GLN A 298 -13.96 -20.13 -1.69
N ALA A 299 -14.60 -19.75 -0.59
CA ALA A 299 -15.97 -20.17 -0.28
C ALA A 299 -16.99 -19.64 -1.30
N ASP A 300 -16.87 -18.38 -1.70
CA ASP A 300 -17.71 -17.75 -2.73
C ASP A 300 -17.59 -18.49 -4.07
N ARG A 301 -16.41 -19.04 -4.39
CA ARG A 301 -16.17 -19.83 -5.62
C ARG A 301 -16.51 -21.31 -5.49
N ALA A 302 -16.34 -21.85 -4.29
CA ALA A 302 -16.79 -23.19 -3.95
C ALA A 302 -18.32 -23.25 -3.84
N SER A 303 -19.02 -22.11 -3.84
CA SER A 303 -20.43 -22.10 -4.17
C SER A 303 -20.54 -22.42 -5.67
N PRO A 304 -21.12 -23.57 -6.06
CA PRO A 304 -21.36 -23.83 -7.47
C PRO A 304 -22.16 -22.67 -8.06
N ASP A 305 -21.84 -22.33 -9.31
CA ASP A 305 -22.65 -21.44 -10.14
C ASP A 305 -23.96 -22.17 -10.48
N ILE A 306 -24.74 -22.38 -9.44
CA ILE A 306 -26.13 -22.80 -9.51
C ILE A 306 -26.85 -21.55 -9.93
N SER A 307 -27.28 -21.55 -11.19
CA SER A 307 -28.19 -20.53 -11.69
C SER A 307 -29.54 -20.70 -10.98
N TRP A 308 -29.63 -20.13 -9.77
CA TRP A 308 -30.85 -20.12 -8.98
C TRP A 308 -31.96 -19.38 -9.73
N SER A 309 -31.62 -18.42 -10.58
CA SER A 309 -32.52 -17.80 -11.54
C SER A 309 -33.08 -18.80 -12.53
N ASP A 310 -32.26 -19.65 -13.16
CA ASP A 310 -32.73 -20.65 -14.12
C ASP A 310 -33.56 -21.74 -13.44
N LEU A 311 -33.15 -22.18 -12.25
CA LEU A 311 -33.94 -23.13 -11.44
C LEU A 311 -35.29 -22.52 -11.05
N ARG A 312 -35.32 -21.27 -10.59
CA ARG A 312 -36.57 -20.56 -10.27
C ARG A 312 -37.44 -20.34 -11.50
N GLN A 313 -36.84 -19.99 -12.64
CA GLN A 313 -37.55 -19.78 -13.90
C GLN A 313 -38.13 -21.08 -14.44
N SER A 314 -37.35 -22.16 -14.43
CA SER A 314 -37.77 -23.50 -14.86
C SER A 314 -38.87 -24.06 -13.95
N TRP A 315 -38.76 -23.85 -12.62
CA TRP A 315 -39.81 -24.17 -11.66
C TRP A 315 -41.10 -23.40 -11.92
N ARG A 316 -41.01 -22.08 -12.16
CA ARG A 316 -42.17 -21.24 -12.50
C ARG A 316 -42.81 -21.66 -13.82
N ALA A 317 -42.01 -22.05 -14.82
CA ALA A 317 -42.50 -22.56 -16.09
C ALA A 317 -43.28 -23.86 -15.88
N PHE A 318 -42.69 -24.82 -15.16
CA PHE A 318 -43.35 -26.08 -14.80
C PHE A 318 -44.69 -25.88 -14.06
N ARG A 319 -44.75 -24.95 -13.09
CA ARG A 319 -45.99 -24.65 -12.36
C ARG A 319 -47.09 -24.00 -13.21
N ARG A 320 -46.73 -23.34 -14.32
CA ARG A 320 -47.68 -22.67 -15.21
C ARG A 320 -48.13 -23.55 -16.38
N SER A 321 -47.46 -24.67 -16.61
CA SER A 321 -47.81 -25.64 -17.65
C SER A 321 -49.17 -26.28 -17.38
N GLY A 322 -50.00 -26.39 -18.42
CA GLY A 322 -51.25 -27.14 -18.38
C GLY A 322 -51.03 -28.65 -18.25
N PRO A 323 -52.08 -29.44 -17.98
CA PRO A 323 -51.98 -30.89 -17.74
C PRO A 323 -51.22 -31.65 -18.85
N ASP A 324 -51.42 -31.25 -20.10
CA ASP A 324 -50.81 -31.91 -21.26
C ASP A 324 -49.33 -31.54 -21.47
N GLU A 325 -48.87 -30.41 -20.91
CA GLU A 325 -47.49 -29.91 -21.05
C GLU A 325 -46.61 -30.20 -19.82
N GLN A 326 -47.23 -30.59 -18.70
CA GLN A 326 -46.52 -30.86 -17.44
C GLN A 326 -45.46 -31.95 -17.56
N GLY A 327 -45.66 -32.95 -18.43
CA GLY A 327 -44.67 -34.01 -18.65
C GLY A 327 -43.35 -33.45 -19.19
N GLN A 328 -43.41 -32.58 -20.21
CA GLN A 328 -42.22 -32.05 -20.86
C GLN A 328 -41.55 -30.97 -20.00
N ALA A 329 -42.33 -30.09 -19.37
CA ALA A 329 -41.80 -29.08 -18.46
C ALA A 329 -41.18 -29.71 -17.20
N GLY A 330 -41.80 -30.78 -16.67
CA GLY A 330 -41.29 -31.55 -15.54
C GLY A 330 -39.97 -32.24 -15.86
N ALA A 331 -39.87 -32.89 -17.02
CA ALA A 331 -38.63 -33.54 -17.46
C ALA A 331 -37.47 -32.54 -17.64
N ARG A 332 -37.74 -31.33 -18.15
CA ARG A 332 -36.75 -30.25 -18.25
C ARG A 332 -36.30 -29.74 -16.88
N PHE A 333 -37.23 -29.55 -15.95
CA PHE A 333 -36.91 -29.14 -14.58
C PHE A 333 -36.09 -30.20 -13.84
N VAL A 334 -36.48 -31.47 -13.91
CA VAL A 334 -35.75 -32.59 -13.29
C VAL A 334 -34.35 -32.74 -13.87
N SER A 335 -34.19 -32.64 -15.19
CA SER A 335 -32.87 -32.66 -15.84
C SER A 335 -31.98 -31.50 -15.38
N LEU A 336 -32.54 -30.31 -15.23
CA LEU A 336 -31.83 -29.14 -14.70
C LEU A 336 -31.38 -29.37 -13.25
N VAL A 337 -32.28 -29.83 -12.38
CA VAL A 337 -31.96 -30.14 -10.97
C VAL A 337 -30.91 -31.23 -10.87
N ALA A 338 -31.03 -32.32 -11.64
CA ALA A 338 -30.06 -33.42 -11.64
C ALA A 338 -28.67 -32.94 -12.10
N ARG A 339 -28.62 -32.04 -13.10
CA ARG A 339 -27.36 -31.42 -13.55
C ARG A 339 -26.72 -30.57 -12.44
N GLU A 340 -27.48 -29.73 -11.75
CA GLU A 340 -26.95 -28.90 -10.66
C GLU A 340 -26.56 -29.73 -9.41
N LEU A 341 -27.31 -30.78 -9.09
CA LEU A 341 -26.95 -31.74 -8.04
C LEU A 341 -25.69 -32.55 -8.38
N GLY A 342 -25.48 -32.88 -9.66
CA GLY A 342 -24.25 -33.50 -10.15
C GLY A 342 -23.03 -32.61 -9.89
N LYS A 343 -23.13 -31.31 -10.17
CA LYS A 343 -22.05 -30.34 -9.86
C LYS A 343 -21.73 -30.33 -8.37
N LEU A 344 -22.74 -30.29 -7.50
CA LEU A 344 -22.55 -30.35 -6.05
C LEU A 344 -21.87 -31.65 -5.59
N ALA A 345 -22.26 -32.79 -6.15
CA ALA A 345 -21.68 -34.09 -5.81
C ALA A 345 -20.23 -34.23 -6.31
N ASP A 346 -19.91 -33.70 -7.49
CA ASP A 346 -18.55 -33.69 -8.03
C ASP A 346 -17.64 -32.74 -7.22
N MET A 347 -18.15 -31.62 -6.73
CA MET A 347 -17.42 -30.73 -5.82
C MET A 347 -17.20 -31.35 -4.44
N ALA A 348 -18.19 -32.05 -3.89
CA ALA A 348 -18.02 -32.76 -2.62
C ALA A 348 -17.01 -33.91 -2.71
N LYS A 349 -16.77 -34.45 -3.91
CA LYS A 349 -15.75 -35.48 -4.17
C LYS A 349 -14.39 -34.89 -4.49
N ASN A 350 -14.37 -33.72 -5.14
CA ASN A 350 -13.16 -32.98 -5.44
C ASN A 350 -12.94 -31.94 -4.34
N ASP A 351 -12.21 -32.33 -3.29
CA ASP A 351 -11.58 -31.40 -2.31
C ASP A 351 -10.58 -30.40 -2.97
N ALA A 352 -10.58 -30.32 -4.30
CA ALA A 352 -9.82 -29.40 -5.12
C ALA A 352 -10.33 -27.98 -4.88
N ARG A 353 -9.83 -27.37 -3.81
CA ARG A 353 -9.93 -25.93 -3.60
C ARG A 353 -9.44 -25.21 -4.85
N PRO A 354 -10.10 -24.12 -5.26
CA PRO A 354 -9.62 -23.35 -6.38
C PRO A 354 -8.18 -22.90 -6.06
N PRO A 355 -7.23 -23.04 -7.00
CA PRO A 355 -5.87 -22.60 -6.81
C PRO A 355 -5.85 -21.12 -6.40
N ALA A 356 -5.09 -20.83 -5.37
CA ALA A 356 -4.97 -19.50 -4.79
C ALA A 356 -3.49 -19.19 -4.59
N THR A 357 -3.10 -17.96 -4.91
CA THR A 357 -1.72 -17.51 -4.77
C THR A 357 -1.66 -16.20 -4.00
N LEU A 358 -0.75 -16.13 -3.03
CA LEU A 358 -0.45 -14.93 -2.27
C LEU A 358 0.93 -14.42 -2.63
N PHE A 359 1.02 -13.16 -3.02
CA PHE A 359 2.28 -12.46 -3.20
C PHE A 359 2.54 -11.59 -1.99
N VAL A 360 3.71 -11.72 -1.39
CA VAL A 360 4.12 -10.94 -0.23
C VAL A 360 5.34 -10.14 -0.62
N VAL A 361 5.22 -8.81 -0.63
CA VAL A 361 6.29 -7.87 -0.96
C VAL A 361 6.67 -7.14 0.32
N SER A 362 7.82 -7.48 0.92
CA SER A 362 8.24 -6.94 2.21
C SER A 362 9.75 -7.09 2.42
N ASP A 363 10.30 -6.34 3.36
CA ASP A 363 11.63 -6.58 3.92
C ASP A 363 11.65 -7.73 4.96
N GLY A 364 10.49 -8.28 5.32
CA GLY A 364 10.39 -9.45 6.18
C GLY A 364 10.64 -9.20 7.66
N GLU A 365 10.67 -7.95 8.13
CA GLU A 365 10.90 -7.61 9.54
C GLU A 365 9.57 -7.24 10.25
N PRO A 366 8.79 -8.24 10.71
CA PRO A 366 7.52 -8.01 11.40
C PRO A 366 7.73 -7.28 12.73
N THR A 367 6.83 -6.36 13.04
CA THR A 367 6.82 -5.60 14.31
C THR A 367 5.77 -6.11 15.29
N ASP A 368 4.91 -7.04 14.86
CA ASP A 368 3.74 -7.53 15.60
C ASP A 368 3.82 -9.02 15.97
N GLY A 369 5.03 -9.62 15.89
CA GLY A 369 5.31 -10.98 16.32
C GLY A 369 5.89 -11.88 15.21
N ASP A 370 5.96 -13.19 15.48
CA ASP A 370 6.42 -14.18 14.51
C ASP A 370 5.29 -14.57 13.54
N PRO A 371 5.46 -14.40 12.21
CA PRO A 371 4.47 -14.73 11.21
C PRO A 371 4.46 -16.21 10.79
N ALA A 372 5.37 -17.05 11.30
CA ALA A 372 5.56 -18.43 10.84
C ALA A 372 4.27 -19.26 10.84
N ASP A 373 3.51 -19.23 11.94
CA ASP A 373 2.26 -20.00 12.08
C ASP A 373 1.18 -19.52 11.11
N ARG A 374 1.15 -18.22 10.79
CA ARG A 374 0.18 -17.63 9.87
C ARG A 374 0.48 -17.99 8.42
N PHE A 375 1.77 -17.99 8.05
CA PHE A 375 2.20 -18.53 6.76
C PHE A 375 1.91 -20.03 6.63
N ALA A 376 2.13 -20.80 7.70
CA ALA A 376 1.77 -22.22 7.73
C ALA A 376 0.26 -22.40 7.50
N SER A 377 -0.59 -21.65 8.21
CA SER A 377 -2.04 -21.70 8.04
C SER A 377 -2.50 -21.39 6.61
N LEU A 378 -1.86 -20.44 5.92
CA LEU A 378 -2.17 -20.14 4.51
C LEU A 378 -1.79 -21.29 3.58
N ARG A 379 -0.62 -21.91 3.77
CA ARG A 379 -0.18 -23.06 2.97
C ARG A 379 -1.06 -24.28 3.22
N ASP A 380 -1.41 -24.55 4.48
CA ASP A 380 -2.36 -25.61 4.86
C ASP A 380 -3.75 -25.35 4.27
N ALA A 381 -4.09 -24.08 4.03
CA ALA A 381 -5.30 -23.71 3.32
C ALA A 381 -5.24 -23.91 1.79
N GLY A 382 -4.10 -24.36 1.25
CA GLY A 382 -3.88 -24.56 -0.19
C GLY A 382 -3.44 -23.29 -0.93
N VAL A 383 -3.00 -22.25 -0.21
CA VAL A 383 -2.50 -21.01 -0.82
C VAL A 383 -1.01 -21.18 -1.15
N THR A 384 -0.65 -20.96 -2.41
CA THR A 384 0.75 -20.87 -2.84
C THR A 384 1.30 -19.50 -2.46
N ILE A 385 2.42 -19.45 -1.75
CA ILE A 385 3.01 -18.19 -1.30
C ILE A 385 4.24 -17.88 -2.15
N VAL A 386 4.18 -16.78 -2.89
CA VAL A 386 5.29 -16.14 -3.58
C VAL A 386 5.82 -15.02 -2.70
N SER A 387 7.05 -15.18 -2.21
CA SER A 387 7.67 -14.25 -1.28
C SER A 387 8.71 -13.40 -1.99
N CYS A 388 8.46 -12.09 -2.06
CA CYS A 388 9.35 -11.09 -2.64
C CYS A 388 10.05 -10.32 -1.52
N PHE A 389 11.30 -10.68 -1.23
CA PHE A 389 12.11 -10.00 -0.24
C PHE A 389 12.77 -8.77 -0.84
N VAL A 390 12.40 -7.59 -0.35
CA VAL A 390 12.83 -6.32 -0.93
C VAL A 390 14.05 -5.78 -0.19
N THR A 391 15.16 -5.63 -0.90
CA THR A 391 16.44 -5.24 -0.31
C THR A 391 17.28 -4.40 -1.27
N ALA A 392 18.13 -3.52 -0.75
CA ALA A 392 19.12 -2.80 -1.54
C ALA A 392 20.40 -3.62 -1.79
N GLN A 393 20.59 -4.69 -1.03
CA GLN A 393 21.80 -5.52 -1.05
C GLN A 393 21.60 -6.75 -1.91
N ASP A 394 22.62 -7.09 -2.69
CA ASP A 394 22.66 -8.30 -3.49
C ASP A 394 22.91 -9.49 -2.55
N MET A 395 21.92 -10.38 -2.35
CA MET A 395 22.09 -11.58 -1.52
C MET A 395 22.74 -12.73 -2.27
N THR A 396 22.62 -12.70 -3.60
CA THR A 396 23.19 -13.67 -4.52
C THR A 396 23.98 -12.92 -5.60
N GLU A 397 25.00 -13.55 -6.16
CA GLU A 397 25.79 -12.96 -7.25
C GLU A 397 24.94 -12.73 -8.52
N ASP A 398 23.91 -13.56 -8.71
CA ASP A 398 23.00 -13.53 -9.85
C ASP A 398 21.55 -13.43 -9.35
N PRO A 399 20.85 -12.32 -9.62
CA PRO A 399 19.50 -12.08 -9.11
C PRO A 399 18.45 -13.06 -9.65
N ARG A 400 18.77 -13.81 -10.72
CA ARG A 400 17.90 -14.86 -11.30
C ARG A 400 18.20 -16.26 -10.76
N VAL A 401 18.87 -16.37 -9.61
CA VAL A 401 19.06 -17.64 -8.90
C VAL A 401 18.04 -17.74 -7.78
N ILE A 402 17.18 -18.76 -7.85
CA ILE A 402 16.32 -19.10 -6.72
C ILE A 402 17.14 -19.91 -5.71
N PRO A 403 17.26 -19.47 -4.44
CA PRO A 403 17.99 -20.22 -3.45
C PRO A 403 17.24 -21.50 -3.05
N ALA A 404 18.00 -22.57 -2.88
CA ALA A 404 17.51 -23.85 -2.33
C ALA A 404 17.34 -23.81 -0.81
N LYS A 405 18.23 -23.08 -0.13
CA LYS A 405 18.39 -23.08 1.32
C LYS A 405 18.71 -21.66 1.81
N PRO A 406 18.32 -21.31 3.05
CA PRO A 406 18.69 -20.03 3.61
C PRO A 406 20.18 -20.02 3.91
N ASP A 407 20.87 -18.94 3.54
CA ASP A 407 22.26 -18.71 3.95
C ASP A 407 22.28 -18.19 5.40
N PRO A 408 23.16 -18.71 6.28
CA PRO A 408 23.31 -18.20 7.65
C PRO A 408 23.64 -16.70 7.73
N SER A 409 24.27 -16.13 6.71
CA SER A 409 24.63 -14.70 6.62
C SER A 409 23.46 -13.77 6.30
N TRP A 410 22.32 -14.32 5.87
CA TRP A 410 21.15 -13.50 5.52
C TRP A 410 20.63 -12.69 6.72
N SER A 411 19.89 -11.62 6.44
CA SER A 411 19.17 -10.89 7.49
C SER A 411 18.08 -11.76 8.11
N ALA A 412 17.58 -11.34 9.28
CA ALA A 412 16.43 -11.99 9.89
C ALA A 412 15.22 -11.94 8.93
N GLY A 413 14.95 -10.77 8.32
CA GLY A 413 13.85 -10.61 7.38
C GLY A 413 13.94 -11.49 6.14
N ALA A 414 15.13 -11.67 5.56
CA ALA A 414 15.35 -12.58 4.45
C ALA A 414 15.05 -14.04 4.81
N ARG A 415 15.46 -14.50 5.99
CA ARG A 415 15.14 -15.85 6.48
C ARG A 415 13.65 -16.03 6.74
N THR A 416 12.98 -15.03 7.29
CA THR A 416 11.52 -15.02 7.50
C THR A 416 10.80 -15.19 6.16
N MET A 417 11.14 -14.35 5.17
CA MET A 417 10.54 -14.38 3.84
C MET A 417 10.85 -15.68 3.08
N PHE A 418 12.06 -16.20 3.18
CA PHE A 418 12.40 -17.51 2.60
C PHE A 418 11.56 -18.65 3.22
N SER A 419 11.37 -18.62 4.54
CA SER A 419 10.57 -19.62 5.26
C SER A 419 9.07 -19.50 4.96
N ALA A 420 8.61 -18.30 4.62
CA ALA A 420 7.25 -18.04 4.17
C ALA A 420 6.95 -18.66 2.79
N ALA A 421 7.91 -18.60 1.87
CA ALA A 421 7.77 -19.06 0.50
C ALA A 421 7.38 -20.55 0.37
N SER A 422 6.42 -20.83 -0.51
CA SER A 422 6.04 -22.20 -0.85
C SER A 422 7.10 -22.87 -1.73
N PRO A 423 7.21 -24.21 -1.69
CA PRO A 423 7.99 -24.97 -2.68
C PRO A 423 7.53 -24.66 -4.11
N ILE A 424 8.45 -24.71 -5.06
CA ILE A 424 8.09 -24.44 -6.47
C ILE A 424 7.24 -25.60 -7.00
N PRO A 425 6.03 -25.31 -7.52
CA PRO A 425 5.21 -26.32 -8.18
C PRO A 425 5.94 -26.89 -9.39
N GLN A 426 5.74 -28.17 -9.68
CA GLN A 426 6.18 -28.73 -10.96
C GLN A 426 5.24 -28.29 -12.09
N GLY A 427 5.72 -28.31 -13.34
CA GLY A 427 4.91 -28.01 -14.53
C GLY A 427 5.16 -26.62 -15.11
N LEU A 428 4.13 -26.04 -15.74
CA LEU A 428 4.24 -24.85 -16.59
C LEU A 428 4.88 -23.64 -15.89
N PHE A 429 4.62 -23.44 -14.60
CA PHE A 429 5.21 -22.34 -13.85
C PHE A 429 6.74 -22.46 -13.74
N LEU A 430 7.24 -23.67 -13.49
CA LEU A 430 8.68 -23.94 -13.42
C LEU A 430 9.34 -23.77 -14.79
N ASP A 431 8.66 -24.20 -15.86
CA ASP A 431 9.16 -24.07 -17.23
C ASP A 431 9.21 -22.60 -17.65
N HIS A 432 8.18 -21.81 -17.33
CA HIS A 432 8.15 -20.37 -17.58
C HIS A 432 9.29 -19.62 -16.90
N LEU A 433 9.58 -19.95 -15.63
CA LEU A 433 10.74 -19.39 -14.93
C LEU A 433 12.05 -19.74 -15.66
N ARG A 434 12.23 -20.99 -16.09
CA ARG A 434 13.44 -21.43 -16.81
C ARG A 434 13.58 -20.75 -18.17
N GLU A 435 12.49 -20.56 -18.90
CA GLU A 435 12.46 -19.85 -20.18
C GLU A 435 12.89 -18.38 -20.02
N ARG A 436 12.56 -17.77 -18.87
CA ARG A 436 13.02 -16.43 -18.50
C ARG A 436 14.44 -16.40 -17.91
N GLY A 437 15.14 -17.52 -17.93
CA GLY A 437 16.54 -17.63 -17.52
C GLY A 437 16.76 -17.83 -16.03
N TRP A 438 15.72 -18.14 -15.25
CA TRP A 438 15.88 -18.44 -13.82
C TRP A 438 16.60 -19.77 -13.62
N ARG A 439 17.57 -19.78 -12.71
CA ARG A 439 18.25 -20.99 -12.25
C ARG A 439 17.54 -21.50 -11.00
N ILE A 440 16.98 -22.70 -11.11
CA ILE A 440 16.05 -23.24 -10.12
C ILE A 440 16.55 -24.60 -9.63
N PRO A 441 16.96 -24.72 -8.36
CA PRO A 441 17.34 -25.99 -7.77
C PRO A 441 16.11 -26.87 -7.51
N ALA A 442 16.32 -28.19 -7.34
CA ALA A 442 15.25 -29.15 -7.15
C ALA A 442 14.40 -28.89 -5.89
N ASP A 443 15.01 -28.33 -4.85
CA ASP A 443 14.40 -27.95 -3.57
C ASP A 443 14.13 -26.43 -3.47
N GLY A 444 14.09 -25.74 -4.62
CA GLY A 444 13.81 -24.31 -4.70
C GLY A 444 12.43 -23.95 -4.14
N ARG A 445 12.35 -22.73 -3.59
CA ARG A 445 11.11 -22.12 -3.10
C ARG A 445 10.78 -20.88 -3.91
N LEU A 446 9.52 -20.46 -3.91
CA LEU A 446 9.04 -19.23 -4.56
C LEU A 446 9.49 -17.98 -3.78
N PHE A 447 10.79 -17.87 -3.52
CA PHE A 447 11.46 -16.78 -2.83
C PHE A 447 12.28 -15.99 -3.85
N PHE A 448 11.92 -14.73 -4.02
CA PHE A 448 12.54 -13.82 -4.96
C PHE A 448 13.20 -12.68 -4.20
N GLN A 449 14.48 -12.46 -4.43
CA GLN A 449 15.15 -11.25 -4.00
C GLN A 449 14.78 -10.13 -4.98
N VAL A 450 14.20 -9.05 -4.47
CA VAL A 450 13.80 -7.88 -5.27
C VAL A 450 14.67 -6.69 -4.87
N ASN A 451 15.74 -6.50 -5.63
CA ASN A 451 16.67 -5.37 -5.53
C ASN A 451 16.57 -4.39 -6.70
N HIS A 452 15.79 -4.75 -7.73
CA HIS A 452 15.63 -4.01 -8.96
C HIS A 452 14.17 -3.99 -9.41
N SER A 453 13.70 -2.86 -9.95
CA SER A 453 12.29 -2.71 -10.36
C SER A 453 11.93 -3.63 -11.53
N SER A 454 12.88 -3.91 -12.42
CA SER A 454 12.66 -4.83 -13.55
C SER A 454 12.37 -6.28 -13.09
N LEU A 455 12.99 -6.75 -12.00
CA LEU A 455 12.67 -8.07 -11.44
C LEU A 455 11.26 -8.08 -10.87
N LEU A 456 10.84 -6.98 -10.24
CA LEU A 456 9.48 -6.86 -9.70
C LEU A 456 8.43 -6.85 -10.82
N ALA A 457 8.72 -6.18 -11.93
CA ALA A 457 7.91 -6.25 -13.14
C ALA A 457 7.86 -7.67 -13.71
N GLU A 458 9.01 -8.35 -13.81
CA GLU A 458 9.08 -9.73 -14.28
C GLU A 458 8.22 -10.65 -13.39
N ILE A 459 8.30 -10.51 -12.07
CA ILE A 459 7.50 -11.27 -11.09
C ILE A 459 6.03 -10.92 -11.17
N ALA A 460 5.70 -9.64 -11.33
CA ALA A 460 4.32 -9.21 -11.51
C ALA A 460 3.74 -9.76 -12.81
N GLU A 461 4.50 -9.83 -13.90
CA GLU A 461 4.06 -10.46 -15.15
C GLU A 461 3.77 -11.95 -14.96
N MET A 462 4.55 -12.66 -14.13
CA MET A 462 4.28 -14.06 -13.81
C MET A 462 2.95 -14.29 -13.08
N LEU A 463 2.35 -13.25 -12.47
CA LEU A 463 0.99 -13.33 -11.91
C LEU A 463 -0.08 -13.57 -12.98
N PHE A 464 0.16 -13.03 -14.17
CA PHE A 464 -0.88 -12.73 -15.15
C PHE A 464 -0.65 -13.40 -16.50
N GLU A 465 0.61 -13.60 -16.89
CA GLU A 465 1.00 -14.30 -18.10
C GLU A 465 1.03 -15.81 -17.82
N GLN A 466 -0.13 -16.47 -17.85
CA GLN A 466 -0.24 -17.93 -17.96
C GLN A 466 -1.49 -18.39 -18.72
#